data_AF-A0A4Z0KFI3-F1
#
_entry.id   AF-A0A4Z0KFI3-F1
#
_cell.length_a   1.000
_cell.length_b   1.000
_cell.length_c   1.000
_cell.angle_alpha   90.00
_cell.angle_beta   90.00
_cell.angle_gamma   90.00
#
_symmetry.space_group_name_H-M   'P 1'
#
loop_
_entity.id
_entity.type
_entity.pdbx_description
1 polymer ?
#
loop_
_entity_poly.entity_id
_entity_poly.type
_entity_poly.pdbx_seq_one_letter_code
_entity_poly.pdbx_strand_id
1 'polypeptide(L)'
;VEQATEHLPWARIVPAQGPYLLWMDCKKLGLDDEQLKWVMADVAGIAPSMGSGFGPAGSGFIRLNLGCPRTYLEMAIDGLKRISVKTIKGIPTPTGG
;
A
#
# COMPACT_ATOMS: atom_id res chain seq x y z
N VAL A 1 1.34 -4.67 -16.30
CA VAL A 1 1.47 -3.33 -15.67
C VAL A 1 0.20 -2.50 -15.89
N GLU A 2 -0.52 -2.64 -17.02
CA GLU A 2 -1.75 -1.88 -17.33
C GLU A 2 -2.98 -2.18 -16.46
N GLN A 3 -3.18 -3.43 -16.00
CA GLN A 3 -4.38 -3.79 -15.20
C GLN A 3 -4.43 -3.19 -13.78
N ALA A 4 -3.29 -2.77 -13.21
CA ALA A 4 -3.28 -2.20 -11.86
C ALA A 4 -3.76 -0.73 -11.85
N THR A 5 -3.57 0.00 -12.95
CA THR A 5 -3.88 1.42 -13.07
C THR A 5 -5.39 1.73 -13.09
N GLU A 6 -6.22 0.83 -13.60
CA GLU A 6 -7.69 1.00 -13.60
C GLU A 6 -8.30 0.87 -12.20
N HIS A 7 -7.71 0.01 -11.36
CA HIS A 7 -8.26 -0.28 -10.04
C HIS A 7 -7.57 0.46 -8.90
N LEU A 8 -6.29 0.83 -9.07
CA LEU A 8 -5.47 1.49 -8.06
C LEU A 8 -4.73 2.69 -8.69
N PRO A 9 -5.42 3.77 -9.04
CA PRO A 9 -4.83 4.92 -9.76
C PRO A 9 -3.73 5.65 -8.95
N TRP A 10 -3.74 5.45 -7.63
CA TRP A 10 -2.77 5.98 -6.68
C TRP A 10 -1.55 5.06 -6.49
N ALA A 11 -1.68 3.75 -6.79
CA ALA A 11 -0.61 2.79 -6.58
C ALA A 11 0.26 2.64 -7.83
N ARG A 12 1.58 2.75 -7.68
CA ARG A 12 2.52 2.37 -8.74
C ARG A 12 3.29 1.13 -8.31
N ILE A 13 3.05 0.03 -9.01
CA ILE A 13 3.74 -1.25 -8.77
C ILE A 13 5.16 -1.16 -9.37
N VAL A 14 6.15 -1.44 -8.53
CA VAL A 14 7.55 -1.57 -8.90
C VAL A 14 7.92 -3.05 -8.76
N PRO A 15 8.11 -3.78 -9.88
CA PRO A 15 8.56 -5.15 -9.82
C PRO A 15 9.99 -5.20 -9.25
N ALA A 16 10.22 -6.04 -8.24
CA ALA A 16 11.56 -6.33 -7.75
C ALA A 16 12.12 -7.58 -8.46
N GLN A 17 13.44 -7.75 -8.43
CA GLN A 17 14.14 -8.90 -9.05
C GLN A 17 13.90 -10.25 -8.34
N GLY A 18 12.89 -10.36 -7.46
CA GLY A 18 12.53 -11.58 -6.76
C GLY A 18 11.12 -12.02 -7.12
N PRO A 19 10.85 -13.32 -7.35
CA PRO A 19 9.55 -13.82 -7.82
C PRO A 19 8.38 -13.57 -6.85
N TYR A 20 8.67 -13.18 -5.60
CA TYR A 20 7.68 -13.06 -4.53
C TYR A 20 7.66 -11.69 -3.83
N LEU A 21 8.43 -10.70 -4.29
CA LEU A 21 8.47 -9.39 -3.64
C LEU A 21 7.97 -8.31 -4.59
N LEU A 22 6.95 -7.58 -4.13
CA LEU A 22 6.36 -6.47 -4.87
C LEU A 22 6.52 -5.19 -4.05
N TRP A 23 7.11 -4.17 -4.66
CA TRP A 23 7.12 -2.83 -4.10
C TRP A 23 5.99 -2.02 -4.70
N MET A 24 5.36 -1.18 -3.88
CA MET A 24 4.26 -0.34 -4.31
C MET A 24 4.45 1.07 -3.77
N ASP A 25 4.56 2.02 -4.68
CA ASP A 25 4.60 3.45 -4.38
C ASP A 25 3.17 3.92 -4.08
N CYS A 26 2.98 4.43 -2.86
CA CYS A 26 1.71 4.94 -2.36
C CYS A 26 1.74 6.46 -2.13
N LYS A 27 2.79 7.16 -2.58
CA LYS A 27 2.98 8.61 -2.33
C LYS A 27 1.85 9.47 -2.88
N LYS A 28 1.16 9.02 -3.94
CA LYS A 28 -0.01 9.72 -4.49
C LYS A 28 -1.19 9.80 -3.52
N LEU A 29 -1.22 8.98 -2.46
CA LEU A 29 -2.23 9.09 -1.40
C LEU A 29 -2.02 10.32 -0.52
N GLY A 30 -0.84 10.94 -0.54
CA GLY A 30 -0.53 12.09 0.31
C GLY A 30 -0.51 11.77 1.81
N LEU A 31 -0.29 10.50 2.15
CA LEU A 31 -0.22 9.99 3.52
C LEU A 31 1.23 9.93 3.99
N ASP A 32 1.44 10.20 5.28
CA ASP A 32 2.68 9.79 5.94
C ASP A 32 2.72 8.27 6.18
N ASP A 33 3.86 7.78 6.66
CA ASP A 33 4.08 6.35 6.85
C ASP A 33 3.17 5.73 7.93
N GLU A 34 2.76 6.50 8.94
CA GLU A 34 1.89 6.00 10.02
C GLU A 34 0.44 5.91 9.56
N GLN A 35 -0.05 6.94 8.87
CA GLN A 35 -1.35 6.95 8.20
C GLN A 35 -1.42 5.86 7.15
N LEU A 36 -0.37 5.68 6.35
CA LEU A 36 -0.29 4.64 5.33
C LEU A 36 -0.40 3.26 6.00
N LYS A 37 0.32 3.03 7.10
CA LYS A 37 0.23 1.78 7.87
C LYS A 37 -1.19 1.55 8.40
N TRP A 38 -1.82 2.59 8.95
CA TRP A 38 -3.18 2.51 9.47
C TRP A 38 -4.18 2.15 8.37
N VAL A 39 -4.13 2.83 7.22
CA VAL A 39 -5.02 2.54 6.07
C VAL A 39 -4.83 1.12 5.55
N MET A 40 -3.58 0.67 5.43
CA MET A 40 -3.31 -0.68 4.95
C MET A 40 -3.92 -1.74 5.88
N ALA A 41 -3.81 -1.54 7.19
CA ALA A 41 -4.35 -2.46 8.18
C ALA A 41 -5.88 -2.37 8.32
N ASP A 42 -6.42 -1.16 8.50
CA ASP A 42 -7.83 -0.93 8.86
C ASP A 42 -8.76 -0.96 7.64
N VAL A 43 -8.33 -0.38 6.53
CA VAL A 43 -9.14 -0.30 5.29
C VAL A 43 -8.91 -1.51 4.41
N ALA A 44 -7.64 -1.79 4.11
CA ALA A 44 -7.29 -2.87 3.20
C ALA A 44 -7.17 -4.24 3.89
N GLY A 45 -7.13 -4.31 5.22
CA GLY A 45 -7.04 -5.58 5.94
C GLY A 45 -5.72 -6.30 5.72
N ILE A 46 -4.65 -5.58 5.36
CA ILE A 46 -3.33 -6.14 5.06
C ILE A 46 -2.25 -5.52 5.94
N ALA A 47 -1.24 -6.33 6.27
CA ALA A 47 -0.07 -5.88 7.02
C ALA A 47 1.19 -5.96 6.14
N PRO A 48 1.41 -4.96 5.25
CA PRO A 48 2.62 -4.93 4.44
C PRO A 48 3.86 -4.57 5.26
N SER A 49 5.05 -4.85 4.72
CA SER A 49 6.28 -4.27 5.24
C SER A 49 6.35 -2.80 4.81
N MET A 50 6.38 -1.87 5.76
CA MET A 50 6.50 -0.45 5.46
C MET A 50 7.87 -0.13 4.88
N GLY A 51 7.90 0.62 3.78
CA GLY A 51 9.12 1.00 3.08
C GLY A 51 10.02 1.90 3.92
N SER A 52 9.45 2.70 4.81
CA SER A 52 10.18 3.54 5.78
C SER A 52 11.15 2.75 6.66
N GLY A 53 10.86 1.47 6.94
CA GLY A 53 11.76 0.58 7.67
C GLY A 53 13.04 0.20 6.90
N PHE A 54 13.11 0.44 5.59
CA PHE A 54 14.28 0.17 4.75
C PHE A 54 15.15 1.41 4.50
N GLY A 55 14.76 2.56 5.05
CA GLY A 55 15.46 3.83 4.93
C GLY A 55 14.57 4.97 4.42
N PRO A 56 15.07 6.21 4.44
CA PRO A 56 14.28 7.40 4.11
C PRO A 56 13.76 7.40 2.66
N ALA A 57 14.49 6.78 1.73
CA ALA A 57 14.05 6.63 0.34
C ALA A 57 12.81 5.73 0.19
N GLY A 58 12.54 4.87 1.17
CA GLY A 58 11.37 3.98 1.20
C GLY A 58 10.13 4.60 1.85
N SER A 59 10.20 5.82 2.37
CA SER A 59 9.00 6.51 2.89
C SER A 59 7.94 6.65 1.80
N GLY A 60 6.68 6.36 2.15
CA GLY A 60 5.55 6.32 1.22
C GLY A 60 5.50 5.08 0.32
N PHE A 61 6.41 4.12 0.48
CA PHE A 61 6.35 2.82 -0.18
C PHE A 61 5.87 1.73 0.77
N ILE A 62 5.29 0.69 0.20
CA ILE A 62 5.07 -0.59 0.89
C ILE A 62 5.69 -1.73 0.11
N ARG A 63 6.04 -2.80 0.82
CA ARG A 63 6.50 -4.06 0.24
C ARG A 63 5.57 -5.20 0.62
N LEU A 64 5.04 -5.87 -0.39
CA LEU A 64 4.17 -7.03 -0.28
C LEU A 64 4.96 -8.30 -0.60
N ASN A 65 4.75 -9.33 0.23
CA ASN A 65 5.24 -10.67 -0.04
C ASN A 65 4.12 -11.46 -0.74
N LEU A 66 4.34 -11.79 -2.01
CA LEU A 66 3.44 -12.58 -2.84
C LEU A 66 3.68 -14.09 -2.74
N GLY A 67 4.56 -14.53 -1.84
CA GLY A 67 4.81 -15.94 -1.53
C GLY A 67 3.68 -16.60 -0.72
N CYS A 68 2.44 -16.19 -0.96
CA CYS A 68 1.24 -16.70 -0.31
C CYS A 68 0.27 -17.28 -1.36
N PRO A 69 -0.68 -18.14 -0.96
CA PRO A 69 -1.68 -18.66 -1.87
C PRO A 69 -2.44 -17.55 -2.60
N ARG A 70 -2.86 -17.82 -3.85
CA ARG A 70 -3.55 -16.85 -4.71
C ARG A 70 -4.76 -16.20 -4.04
N THR A 71 -5.48 -16.94 -3.19
CA THR A 71 -6.62 -16.44 -2.41
C THR A 71 -6.25 -15.24 -1.52
N TYR A 72 -5.07 -15.26 -0.89
CA TYR A 72 -4.59 -14.13 -0.09
C TYR A 72 -4.20 -12.92 -0.95
N LEU A 73 -3.66 -13.15 -2.15
CA LEU A 73 -3.40 -12.07 -3.11
C LEU A 73 -4.72 -11.39 -3.53
N GLU A 74 -5.74 -12.18 -3.85
CA GLU A 74 -7.04 -11.66 -4.26
C GLU A 74 -7.69 -10.84 -3.14
N MET A 75 -7.64 -11.35 -1.89
CA MET A 75 -8.09 -10.61 -0.71
C MET A 75 -7.32 -9.30 -0.50
N ALA A 76 -5.99 -9.33 -0.66
CA ALA A 76 -5.15 -8.14 -0.52
C ALA A 76 -5.50 -7.09 -1.60
N ILE A 77 -5.64 -7.51 -2.86
CA ILE A 77 -6.02 -6.63 -3.97
C ILE A 77 -7.42 -6.03 -3.72
N ASP A 78 -8.38 -6.83 -3.26
CA ASP A 78 -9.73 -6.34 -2.98
C ASP A 78 -9.76 -5.38 -1.79
N GLY A 79 -8.92 -5.61 -0.77
CA GLY A 79 -8.69 -4.65 0.30
C GLY A 79 -8.10 -3.33 -0.22
N LEU A 80 -7.06 -3.40 -1.05
CA LEU A 80 -6.44 -2.22 -1.66
C LEU A 80 -7.44 -1.41 -2.50
N LYS A 81 -8.34 -2.05 -3.24
CA LYS A 81 -9.40 -1.37 -4.01
C LYS A 81 -10.35 -0.54 -3.14
N ARG A 82 -10.49 -0.86 -1.85
CA ARG A 82 -11.32 -0.08 -0.90
C ARG A 82 -10.64 1.23 -0.50
N ILE A 83 -9.34 1.36 -0.70
CA ILE A 83 -8.62 2.61 -0.48
C ILE A 83 -8.95 3.56 -1.63
N SER A 84 -9.84 4.50 -1.35
CA SER A 84 -10.29 5.52 -2.29
C SER A 84 -9.98 6.92 -1.75
N VAL A 85 -10.02 7.93 -2.62
CA VAL A 85 -9.84 9.34 -2.23
C VAL A 85 -10.86 9.78 -1.15
N LYS A 86 -12.01 9.12 -1.04
CA LYS A 86 -12.96 9.36 0.05
C LYS A 86 -12.45 8.80 1.38
N THR A 87 -11.83 7.63 1.37
CA THR A 87 -11.28 6.98 2.56
C THR A 87 -10.16 7.79 3.17
N ILE A 88 -9.27 8.35 2.34
CA ILE A 88 -8.15 9.18 2.82
C ILE A 88 -8.59 10.53 3.43
N LYS A 89 -9.77 11.05 3.07
CA LYS A 89 -10.29 12.30 3.68
C LYS A 89 -10.83 12.13 5.10
N GLY A 90 -11.11 10.89 5.53
CA GLY A 90 -11.61 10.59 6.87
C GLY A 90 -10.53 10.18 7.86
N ILE A 91 -9.28 10.06 7.43
CA ILE A 91 -8.18 9.67 8.31
C ILE A 91 -7.86 10.87 9.19
N PRO A 92 -7.87 10.72 10.52
CA PRO A 92 -7.39 11.77 11.39
C PRO A 92 -5.95 12.09 11.00
N THR A 93 -5.69 13.35 10.63
CA THR A 93 -4.33 13.85 10.50
C THR A 93 -3.62 13.53 11.81
N PRO A 94 -2.47 12.82 11.82
CA PRO A 94 -1.73 12.64 13.05
C PRO A 94 -1.40 14.03 13.55
N THR A 95 -2.11 14.41 14.60
CA THR A 95 -1.90 15.67 15.29
C THR A 95 -0.80 15.38 16.28
N GLY A 96 0.42 15.77 15.96
CA GLY A 96 1.56 15.70 16.88
C GLY A 96 2.89 15.63 16.13
N GLY A 97 3.84 16.55 16.30
CA GLY A 97 3.90 17.69 17.21
C GLY A 97 5.10 18.58 16.88
#